data_AF-A0A4D7ARN1-F1
#
_entry.id   AF-A0A4D7ARN1-F1
#
_cell.length_a   1.000
_cell.length_b   1.000
_cell.length_c   1.000
_cell.angle_alpha   90.00
_cell.angle_beta   90.00
_cell.angle_gamma   90.00
#
_symmetry.space_group_name_H-M   'P 1'
#
loop_
_entity.id
_entity.type
_entity.pdbx_description
1 polymer ?
#
loop_
_entity_poly.entity_id
_entity_poly.type
_entity_poly.pdbx_seq_one_letter_code
_entity_poly.pdbx_strand_id
1 'polypeptide(L)'
;MLKITVPATELFDGVGNFINTKEQTLQLEHSLVSLSKWEAKWHKPYLSRKAMTIEETIDYIRCMTLTQNVDPNVYKAITPSNLKTVTEYIDAPMTATTISNAKKKGGSRKIVTAEVIYYWMISYGIPFECQKWHLNRLLTLINVCNVEGSPPQKLSRAEVAAQYKALNAARRKQWNTRG
;
A
#
# COMPACT_ATOMS: atom_id res chain seq x y z
N MET A 1 -11.90 0.13 4.69
CA MET A 1 -11.74 -0.04 6.13
C MET A 1 -11.81 -1.50 6.52
N LEU A 2 -10.80 -1.98 7.24
CA LEU A 2 -10.72 -3.34 7.77
C LEU A 2 -11.20 -3.37 9.23
N LYS A 3 -11.86 -4.45 9.64
CA LYS A 3 -12.14 -4.74 11.05
C LYS A 3 -11.44 -6.03 11.44
N ILE A 4 -10.69 -6.01 12.53
CA ILE A 4 -10.07 -7.20 13.12
C ILE A 4 -10.48 -7.31 14.58
N THR A 5 -10.69 -8.53 15.06
CA THR A 5 -10.90 -8.81 16.48
C THR A 5 -9.61 -9.32 17.07
N VAL A 6 -9.07 -8.62 18.07
CA VAL A 6 -7.94 -9.09 18.86
C VAL A 6 -8.53 -9.86 20.05
N PRO A 7 -8.17 -11.14 20.23
CA PRO A 7 -8.76 -11.95 21.30
C PRO A 7 -8.30 -11.45 22.67
N ALA A 8 -9.10 -11.76 23.70
CA ALA A 8 -8.65 -11.62 25.08
C ALA A 8 -7.46 -12.55 25.30
N THR A 9 -6.37 -12.02 25.86
CA THR A 9 -5.19 -12.82 26.15
C THR A 9 -4.48 -12.34 27.41
N GLU A 10 -3.80 -13.25 28.07
CA GLU A 10 -2.89 -12.95 29.17
C GLU A 10 -1.47 -12.80 28.62
N LEU A 11 -0.84 -11.66 28.87
CA LEU A 11 0.51 -11.33 28.43
C LEU A 11 1.44 -11.28 29.63
N PHE A 12 2.62 -11.89 29.52
CA PHE A 12 3.66 -11.73 30.53
C PHE A 12 4.44 -10.43 30.30
N ASP A 13 4.63 -9.62 31.34
CA ASP A 13 5.31 -8.33 31.25
C ASP A 13 6.85 -8.42 31.21
N GLY A 14 7.41 -9.63 31.42
CA GLY A 14 8.85 -9.87 31.46
C GLY A 14 9.49 -9.63 32.82
N VAL A 15 8.76 -9.09 33.80
CA VAL A 15 9.26 -8.68 35.12
C VAL A 15 8.55 -9.42 36.27
N GLY A 16 7.50 -10.19 35.96
CA GLY A 16 6.83 -11.09 36.91
C GLY A 16 5.32 -10.88 37.02
N ASN A 17 4.73 -9.95 36.26
CA ASN A 17 3.29 -9.71 36.27
C ASN A 17 2.63 -10.19 34.98
N PHE A 18 1.35 -10.54 35.11
CA PHE A 18 0.49 -10.92 34.00
C PHE A 18 -0.48 -9.77 33.69
N ILE A 19 -0.45 -9.32 32.44
CA ILE A 19 -1.32 -8.27 31.91
C ILE A 19 -2.47 -8.96 31.17
N ASN A 20 -3.68 -8.82 31.70
CA ASN A 20 -4.88 -9.37 31.08
C ASN A 20 -5.47 -8.35 30.10
N THR A 21 -5.48 -8.71 28.82
CA THR A 21 -6.11 -7.91 27.76
C THR A 21 -7.51 -8.43 27.48
N LYS A 22 -8.46 -7.52 27.29
CA LYS A 22 -9.83 -7.87 26.89
C LYS A 22 -9.89 -8.04 25.37
N GLU A 23 -10.86 -8.83 24.91
CA GLU A 23 -11.19 -8.89 23.50
C GLU A 23 -11.58 -7.50 23.01
N GLN A 24 -10.97 -7.06 21.91
CA GLN A 24 -11.24 -5.75 21.34
C GLN A 24 -11.25 -5.79 19.82
N THR A 25 -12.30 -5.21 19.23
CA THR A 25 -12.39 -5.03 17.78
C THR A 25 -11.74 -3.71 17.37
N LEU A 26 -10.74 -3.78 16.48
CA LEU A 26 -10.05 -2.64 15.92
C LEU A 26 -10.57 -2.34 14.51
N GLN A 27 -10.88 -1.08 14.26
CA GLN A 27 -11.15 -0.57 12.91
C GLN A 27 -9.86 0.04 12.38
N LEU A 28 -9.40 -0.44 11.23
CA LEU A 28 -8.12 -0.06 10.63
C LEU A 28 -8.33 0.51 9.23
N GLU A 29 -7.55 1.53 8.89
CA GLU A 29 -7.49 2.07 7.53
C GLU A 29 -6.04 2.33 7.10
N HIS A 30 -5.66 1.72 5.97
CA HIS A 30 -4.35 1.92 5.36
C HIS A 30 -4.45 3.16 4.49
N SER A 31 -4.08 4.32 5.04
CA SER A 31 -4.31 5.63 4.43
C SER A 31 -3.03 6.45 4.34
N LEU A 32 -3.07 7.59 3.64
CA LEU A 32 -1.94 8.53 3.64
C LEU A 32 -1.69 9.10 5.05
N VAL A 33 -2.74 9.24 5.86
CA VAL A 33 -2.62 9.66 7.27
C VAL A 33 -1.84 8.63 8.08
N SER A 34 -2.19 7.34 7.97
CA SER A 34 -1.48 6.29 8.72
C SER A 34 -0.04 6.13 8.26
N LEU A 35 0.21 6.27 6.94
CA LEU A 35 1.55 6.31 6.37
C LEU A 35 2.37 7.47 6.94
N SER A 36 1.85 8.70 6.88
CA SER A 36 2.53 9.90 7.37
C SER A 36 2.88 9.81 8.86
N LYS A 37 1.96 9.32 9.70
CA LYS A 37 2.22 9.10 11.14
C LYS A 37 3.38 8.13 11.38
N TRP A 38 3.43 7.05 10.61
CA TRP A 38 4.47 6.04 10.76
C TRP A 38 5.83 6.54 10.28
N GLU A 39 5.89 7.21 9.12
CA GLU A 39 7.13 7.79 8.59
C GLU A 39 7.68 8.88 9.53
N ALA A 40 6.80 9.69 10.11
CA ALA A 40 7.18 10.69 11.12
C ALA A 40 7.80 10.06 12.38
N LYS A 41 7.32 8.88 12.80
CA LYS A 41 7.87 8.16 13.96
C LYS A 41 9.22 7.48 13.65
N TRP A 42 9.30 6.79 12.53
CA TRP A 42 10.44 5.91 12.23
C TRP A 42 11.52 6.55 11.37
N HIS A 43 11.25 7.73 10.79
CA HIS A 43 12.13 8.45 9.87
C HIS A 43 12.58 7.59 8.69
N LYS A 44 11.67 6.74 8.20
CA LYS A 44 11.90 5.79 7.12
C LYS A 44 10.78 5.91 6.08
N PRO A 45 11.10 5.77 4.78
CA PRO A 45 10.08 5.67 3.74
C PRO A 45 9.35 4.31 3.82
N TYR A 46 8.03 4.36 4.05
CA TYR A 46 7.19 3.16 4.19
C TYR A 46 7.16 2.33 2.91
N LEU A 47 7.00 2.99 1.75
CA LEU A 47 6.92 2.35 0.43
C LEU A 47 8.29 1.89 -0.13
N SER A 48 9.31 1.78 0.73
CA SER A 48 10.62 1.30 0.32
C SER A 48 10.65 -0.22 0.20
N ARG A 49 11.72 -0.75 -0.43
CA ARG A 49 11.93 -2.21 -0.55
C ARG A 49 12.45 -2.87 0.73
N LYS A 50 12.68 -2.10 1.79
CA LYS A 50 13.30 -2.61 3.01
C LYS A 50 12.24 -3.36 3.82
N ALA A 51 12.58 -4.57 4.26
CA ALA A 51 11.71 -5.33 5.16
C ALA A 51 11.52 -4.57 6.47
N MET A 52 10.27 -4.56 6.96
CA MET A 52 9.93 -4.00 8.26
C MET A 52 10.20 -5.02 9.37
N THR A 53 10.58 -4.52 10.54
CA THR A 53 10.62 -5.35 11.76
C THR A 53 9.20 -5.63 12.27
N ILE A 54 9.07 -6.57 13.20
CA ILE A 54 7.79 -6.86 13.86
C ILE A 54 7.28 -5.62 14.61
N GLU A 55 8.17 -4.90 15.31
CA GLU A 55 7.83 -3.66 16.02
C GLU A 55 7.31 -2.59 15.06
N GLU A 56 8.00 -2.39 13.94
CA GLU A 56 7.59 -1.47 12.88
C GLU A 56 6.22 -1.82 12.31
N THR A 57 5.94 -3.12 12.14
CA THR A 57 4.66 -3.65 11.64
C THR A 57 3.52 -3.41 12.62
N ILE A 58 3.73 -3.72 13.90
CA ILE A 58 2.74 -3.49 14.96
C ILE A 58 2.48 -1.99 15.14
N ASP A 59 3.51 -1.16 15.08
CA ASP A 59 3.37 0.29 15.11
C ASP A 59 2.61 0.83 13.90
N TYR A 60 2.77 0.21 12.74
CA TYR A 60 1.98 0.57 11.56
C TYR A 60 0.49 0.28 11.77
N ILE A 61 0.16 -0.87 12.35
CA ILE A 61 -1.22 -1.22 12.73
C ILE A 61 -1.79 -0.19 13.71
N ARG A 62 -0.98 0.27 14.68
CA ARG A 62 -1.38 1.36 15.57
C ARG A 62 -1.66 2.65 14.80
N CYS A 63 -0.82 3.02 13.84
CA CYS A 63 -1.03 4.21 13.00
C CYS A 63 -2.28 4.12 12.11
N MET A 64 -2.65 2.91 11.68
CA MET A 64 -3.87 2.61 10.91
C MET A 64 -5.15 2.62 11.77
N THR A 65 -5.03 2.53 13.09
CA THR A 65 -6.19 2.35 13.97
C THR A 65 -7.04 3.62 14.03
N LEU A 66 -8.34 3.47 13.76
CA LEU A 66 -9.36 4.50 13.84
C LEU A 66 -10.15 4.44 15.16
N THR A 67 -10.25 3.25 15.76
CA THR A 67 -10.89 3.05 17.07
C THR A 67 -10.19 3.92 18.12
N GLN A 68 -10.98 4.68 18.89
CA GLN A 68 -10.47 5.56 19.95
C GLN A 68 -10.27 4.79 21.27
N ASN A 69 -9.38 5.30 22.13
CA ASN A 69 -9.14 4.78 23.49
C ASN A 69 -8.79 3.28 23.53
N VAL A 70 -7.96 2.82 22.58
CA VAL A 70 -7.45 1.44 22.55
C VAL A 70 -6.32 1.29 23.57
N ASP A 71 -6.40 0.26 24.42
CA ASP A 71 -5.31 -0.06 25.34
C ASP A 71 -4.05 -0.46 24.55
N PRO A 72 -2.88 0.16 24.81
CA PRO A 72 -1.62 -0.18 24.13
C PRO A 72 -1.24 -1.67 24.16
N ASN A 73 -1.67 -2.41 25.19
CA ASN A 73 -1.39 -3.84 25.33
C ASN A 73 -2.18 -4.70 24.32
N VAL A 74 -3.29 -4.21 23.78
CA VAL A 74 -4.05 -4.90 22.72
C VAL A 74 -3.17 -5.12 21.49
N TYR A 75 -2.30 -4.18 21.16
CA TYR A 75 -1.37 -4.32 20.03
C TYR A 75 -0.32 -5.42 20.24
N LYS A 76 0.00 -5.74 21.50
CA LYS A 76 0.90 -6.85 21.85
C LYS A 76 0.20 -8.21 21.72
N ALA A 77 -1.12 -8.24 21.82
CA ALA A 77 -1.95 -9.43 21.67
C ALA A 77 -2.36 -9.73 20.21
N ILE A 78 -1.86 -8.96 19.24
CA ILE A 78 -2.14 -9.19 17.81
C ILE A 78 -1.60 -10.56 17.40
N THR A 79 -2.49 -11.41 16.91
CA THR A 79 -2.13 -12.77 16.48
C THR A 79 -1.51 -12.77 15.08
N PRO A 80 -0.77 -13.84 14.71
CA PRO A 80 -0.29 -14.02 13.34
C PRO A 80 -1.42 -14.03 12.29
N SER A 81 -2.61 -14.52 12.66
CA SER A 81 -3.78 -14.49 11.78
C SER A 81 -4.24 -13.05 11.51
N ASN A 82 -4.30 -12.21 12.55
CA ASN A 82 -4.61 -10.78 12.41
C ASN A 82 -3.59 -10.07 11.52
N LEU A 83 -2.28 -10.37 11.69
CA LEU A 83 -1.24 -9.80 10.84
C LEU A 83 -1.45 -10.17 9.37
N LYS A 84 -1.75 -11.44 9.09
CA LYS A 84 -2.04 -11.91 7.73
C LYS A 84 -3.22 -11.14 7.11
N THR A 85 -4.33 -11.01 7.83
CA THR A 85 -5.50 -10.27 7.37
C THR A 85 -5.18 -8.79 7.11
N VAL A 86 -4.37 -8.16 7.96
CA VAL A 86 -3.93 -6.77 7.75
C VAL A 86 -3.06 -6.65 6.51
N THR A 87 -2.09 -7.54 6.31
CA THR A 87 -1.22 -7.54 5.13
C THR A 87 -2.02 -7.71 3.84
N GLU A 88 -2.95 -8.67 3.81
CA GLU A 88 -3.85 -8.88 2.65
C GLU A 88 -4.68 -7.64 2.35
N TYR A 89 -5.13 -6.92 3.38
CA TYR A 89 -5.86 -5.66 3.22
C TYR A 89 -4.97 -4.54 2.66
N ILE A 90 -3.75 -4.37 3.19
CA ILE A 90 -2.77 -3.38 2.71
C ILE A 90 -2.45 -3.61 1.23
N ASP A 91 -2.27 -4.88 0.83
CA ASP A 91 -1.92 -5.26 -0.54
C ASP A 91 -3.11 -5.22 -1.52
N ALA A 92 -4.33 -5.08 -1.01
CA ALA A 92 -5.52 -5.06 -1.86
C ALA A 92 -5.51 -3.82 -2.77
N PRO A 93 -5.78 -3.97 -4.09
CA PRO A 93 -5.69 -2.87 -5.05
C PRO A 93 -6.75 -1.79 -4.83
N MET A 94 -7.89 -2.13 -4.21
CA MET A 94 -9.02 -1.24 -3.93
C MET A 94 -9.61 -0.50 -5.15
N THR A 95 -9.33 -0.98 -6.36
CA THR A 95 -9.81 -0.40 -7.61
C THR A 95 -9.82 -1.43 -8.74
N ALA A 96 -10.69 -1.22 -9.72
CA ALA A 96 -10.72 -1.97 -10.98
C ALA A 96 -9.85 -1.34 -12.08
N THR A 97 -9.28 -0.15 -11.82
CA THR A 97 -8.45 0.55 -12.81
C THR A 97 -7.19 -0.25 -13.12
N THR A 98 -7.03 -0.60 -14.39
CA THR A 98 -5.81 -1.20 -14.92
C THR A 98 -5.12 -0.19 -15.82
N ILE A 99 -3.83 0.06 -15.57
CA ILE A 99 -3.04 0.99 -16.38
C ILE A 99 -2.10 0.14 -17.24
N SER A 100 -2.43 0.01 -18.52
CA SER A 100 -1.66 -0.79 -19.46
C SER A 100 -0.36 -0.07 -19.83
N ASN A 101 0.75 -0.50 -19.22
CA ASN A 101 2.14 -0.25 -19.63
C ASN A 101 2.43 1.13 -20.27
N ALA A 102 2.36 2.20 -19.47
CA ALA A 102 3.35 3.25 -19.64
C ALA A 102 4.69 2.62 -19.27
N LYS A 103 5.65 2.57 -20.21
CA LYS A 103 6.94 1.90 -20.04
C LYS A 103 7.47 2.10 -18.63
N LYS A 104 7.80 0.99 -17.94
CA LYS A 104 8.74 1.00 -16.82
C LYS A 104 10.12 1.41 -17.37
N LYS A 105 10.27 2.64 -17.86
CA LYS A 105 11.57 3.23 -18.12
C LYS A 105 12.27 3.19 -16.76
N GLY A 106 13.41 2.52 -16.71
CA GLY A 106 14.26 2.38 -15.53
C GLY A 106 14.83 3.73 -15.10
N GLY A 107 13.97 4.66 -14.68
CA GLY A 107 14.33 5.83 -13.93
C GLY A 107 14.68 5.42 -12.51
N SER A 108 15.60 6.17 -11.88
CA SER A 108 16.00 5.95 -10.50
C SER A 108 14.77 5.73 -9.63
N ARG A 109 14.86 4.75 -8.74
CA ARG A 109 13.76 4.37 -7.84
C ARG A 109 13.54 5.51 -6.86
N LYS A 110 12.77 6.52 -7.25
CA LYS A 110 12.51 7.71 -6.44
C LYS A 110 11.89 7.24 -5.14
N ILE A 111 12.47 7.66 -4.02
CA ILE A 111 11.91 7.39 -2.70
C ILE A 111 10.59 8.15 -2.62
N VAL A 112 9.50 7.43 -2.36
CA VAL A 112 8.16 8.00 -2.22
C VAL A 112 7.83 8.03 -0.73
N THR A 113 7.76 9.24 -0.16
CA THR A 113 7.29 9.51 1.20
C THR A 113 5.91 10.13 1.18
N ALA A 114 5.31 10.33 2.36
CA ALA A 114 4.04 11.04 2.52
C ALA A 114 4.05 12.42 1.86
N GLU A 115 5.12 13.20 2.02
CA GLU A 115 5.24 14.56 1.46
C GLU A 115 5.25 14.54 -0.07
N VAL A 116 5.87 13.52 -0.67
CA VAL A 116 5.84 13.33 -2.12
C VAL A 116 4.41 13.05 -2.60
N ILE A 117 3.65 12.25 -1.85
CA ILE A 117 2.25 11.95 -2.18
C ILE A 117 1.38 13.20 -1.99
N TYR A 118 1.58 13.98 -0.92
CA TYR A 118 0.89 15.26 -0.71
C TYR A 118 1.21 16.27 -1.81
N TYR A 119 2.47 16.35 -2.25
CA TYR A 119 2.87 17.17 -3.39
C TYR A 119 2.11 16.77 -4.67
N TRP A 120 1.96 15.48 -4.95
CA TRP A 120 1.15 15.01 -6.08
C TRP A 120 -0.32 15.39 -5.93
N MET A 121 -0.89 15.25 -4.73
CA MET A 121 -2.27 15.67 -4.47
C MET A 121 -2.47 17.16 -4.79
N ILE A 122 -1.57 18.03 -4.32
CA ILE A 122 -1.64 19.47 -4.58
C ILE A 122 -1.48 19.76 -6.07
N SER A 123 -0.50 19.13 -6.72
CA SER A 123 -0.18 19.35 -8.14
C SER A 123 -1.34 18.96 -9.07
N TYR A 124 -2.10 17.93 -8.71
CA TYR A 124 -3.26 17.45 -9.48
C TYR A 124 -4.60 17.99 -8.96
N GLY A 125 -4.60 18.89 -7.97
CA GLY A 125 -5.83 19.42 -7.38
C GLY A 125 -6.71 18.37 -6.69
N ILE A 126 -6.10 17.31 -6.16
CA ILE A 126 -6.81 16.24 -5.45
C ILE A 126 -7.24 16.76 -4.06
N PRO A 127 -8.54 16.67 -3.70
CA PRO A 127 -9.02 17.12 -2.39
C PRO A 127 -8.34 16.38 -1.23
N PHE A 128 -8.06 17.10 -0.14
CA PHE A 128 -7.35 16.53 1.02
C PHE A 128 -8.16 15.45 1.74
N GLU A 129 -9.48 15.34 1.55
CA GLU A 129 -10.29 14.24 2.09
C GLU A 129 -9.80 12.87 1.60
N CYS A 130 -9.24 12.82 0.38
CA CYS A 130 -8.68 11.60 -0.20
C CYS A 130 -7.48 11.05 0.60
N GLN A 131 -6.86 11.84 1.48
CA GLN A 131 -5.80 11.35 2.38
C GLN A 131 -6.29 10.24 3.33
N LYS A 132 -7.61 10.18 3.58
CA LYS A 132 -8.26 9.18 4.43
C LYS A 132 -8.71 7.93 3.65
N TRP A 133 -8.63 7.96 2.33
CA TRP A 133 -8.92 6.78 1.52
C TRP A 133 -7.87 5.72 1.72
N HIS A 134 -8.19 4.50 1.28
CA HIS A 134 -7.17 3.47 1.15
C HIS A 134 -6.01 3.96 0.27
N LEU A 135 -4.77 3.76 0.70
CA LEU A 135 -3.59 4.30 0.07
C LEU A 135 -3.46 3.84 -1.38
N ASN A 136 -3.67 2.54 -1.67
CA ASN A 136 -3.61 2.03 -3.05
C ASN A 136 -4.64 2.70 -3.97
N ARG A 137 -5.82 3.07 -3.45
CA ARG A 137 -6.83 3.80 -4.21
C ARG A 137 -6.37 5.22 -4.51
N LEU A 138 -5.79 5.92 -3.53
CA LEU A 138 -5.21 7.26 -3.73
C LEU A 138 -4.04 7.23 -4.73
N LEU A 139 -3.10 6.29 -4.57
CA LEU A 139 -1.97 6.12 -5.48
C LEU A 139 -2.45 5.80 -6.90
N THR A 140 -3.53 5.04 -7.04
CA THR A 140 -4.13 4.77 -8.35
C THR A 140 -4.73 6.04 -8.95
N LEU A 141 -5.47 6.84 -8.19
CA LEU A 141 -6.00 8.12 -8.65
C LEU A 141 -4.88 9.04 -9.13
N ILE A 142 -3.80 9.17 -8.34
CA ILE A 142 -2.61 9.94 -8.73
C ILE A 142 -2.03 9.44 -10.05
N ASN A 143 -1.96 8.11 -10.23
CA ASN A 143 -1.45 7.53 -11.47
C ASN A 143 -2.37 7.80 -12.67
N VAL A 144 -3.70 7.76 -12.47
CA VAL A 144 -4.67 8.16 -13.51
C VAL A 144 -4.51 9.63 -13.89
N CYS A 145 -4.44 10.54 -12.92
CA CYS A 145 -4.19 11.96 -13.16
C CYS A 145 -2.88 12.16 -13.94
N ASN A 146 -1.83 11.42 -13.59
CA ASN A 146 -0.55 11.47 -14.29
C ASN A 146 -0.63 10.97 -15.74
N VAL A 147 -1.37 9.88 -16.01
CA VAL A 147 -1.52 9.32 -17.37
C VAL A 147 -2.39 10.21 -18.25
N GLU A 148 -3.56 10.62 -17.77
CA GLU A 148 -4.52 11.43 -18.53
C GLU A 148 -4.05 12.88 -18.69
N GLY A 149 -3.34 13.43 -17.69
CA GLY A 149 -2.78 14.78 -17.73
C GLY A 149 -1.48 14.88 -18.54
N SER A 150 -0.87 13.76 -18.93
CA SER A 150 0.34 13.74 -19.75
C SER A 150 0.01 13.72 -21.26
N PRO A 151 0.78 14.40 -22.11
CA PRO A 151 0.63 14.27 -23.55
C PRO A 151 0.82 12.80 -23.98
N PRO A 152 0.05 12.32 -24.98
CA PRO A 152 0.07 10.92 -25.38
C PRO A 152 1.49 10.47 -25.71
N GLN A 153 1.94 9.41 -25.05
CA GLN A 153 3.31 8.92 -25.19
C GLN A 153 3.54 8.42 -26.62
N LYS A 154 4.31 9.18 -27.41
CA LYS A 154 4.73 8.73 -28.75
C LYS A 154 5.66 7.53 -28.61
N LEU A 155 5.24 6.37 -29.12
CA LEU A 155 6.09 5.18 -29.22
C LEU A 155 7.13 5.41 -30.33
N SER A 156 8.38 5.03 -30.07
CA SER A 156 9.39 5.02 -31.13
C SER A 156 9.11 3.88 -32.10
N ARG A 157 9.59 4.00 -33.34
CA ARG A 157 9.46 2.95 -34.37
C ARG A 157 10.00 1.60 -33.90
N ALA A 158 11.10 1.60 -33.15
CA ALA A 158 11.70 0.39 -32.60
C ALA A 158 10.79 -0.32 -31.58
N GLU A 159 10.09 0.45 -30.74
CA GLU A 159 9.19 -0.11 -29.73
C GLU A 159 7.90 -0.64 -30.36
N VAL A 160 7.38 0.05 -31.37
CA VAL A 160 6.26 -0.45 -32.18
C VAL A 160 6.63 -1.77 -32.86
N ALA A 161 7.82 -1.86 -33.48
CA ALA A 161 8.30 -3.10 -34.09
C ALA A 161 8.47 -4.24 -33.07
N ALA A 162 8.99 -3.94 -31.88
CA ALA A 162 9.14 -4.93 -30.80
C ALA A 162 7.79 -5.46 -30.29
N GLN A 163 6.79 -4.58 -30.14
CA GLN A 163 5.42 -4.97 -29.77
C GLN A 163 4.81 -5.89 -30.84
N TYR A 164 4.91 -5.53 -32.13
CA TYR A 164 4.41 -6.38 -33.21
C TYR A 164 5.11 -7.73 -33.25
N LYS A 165 6.43 -7.78 -33.02
CA LYS A 165 7.19 -9.04 -32.94
C LYS A 165 6.68 -9.93 -31.81
N ALA A 166 6.44 -9.36 -30.62
CA ALA A 166 5.92 -10.09 -29.46
C ALA A 166 4.50 -10.60 -29.71
N LEU A 167 3.62 -9.77 -30.29
CA LEU A 167 2.25 -10.14 -30.64
C LEU A 167 2.21 -11.26 -31.68
N ASN A 168 3.04 -11.17 -32.73
CA ASN A 168 3.12 -12.21 -33.76
C ASN A 168 3.69 -13.52 -33.20
N ALA A 169 4.66 -13.46 -32.28
CA ALA A 169 5.15 -14.65 -31.58
C ALA A 169 4.06 -15.31 -30.71
N ALA A 170 3.27 -14.51 -30.00
CA ALA A 170 2.14 -15.01 -29.20
C ALA A 170 1.07 -15.68 -30.08
N ARG A 171 0.70 -15.06 -31.21
CA ARG A 171 -0.27 -15.61 -32.18
C ARG A 171 0.22 -16.92 -32.80
N ARG A 172 1.48 -16.98 -33.24
CA ARG A 172 2.10 -18.21 -33.75
C ARG A 172 2.06 -19.33 -32.73
N LYS A 173 2.31 -19.03 -31.45
CA LYS A 173 2.20 -20.01 -30.36
C LYS A 173 0.76 -20.45 -30.13
N GLN A 174 -0.21 -19.54 -30.20
CA GLN A 174 -1.62 -19.84 -30.00
C GLN A 174 -2.20 -20.72 -31.12
N TRP A 175 -1.83 -20.44 -32.37
CA TRP A 175 -2.33 -21.17 -33.54
C TRP A 175 -1.39 -22.28 -34.01
N ASN A 176 -0.29 -22.50 -33.28
CA ASN A 176 0.74 -23.48 -33.58
C ASN A 176 1.29 -23.37 -35.03
N THR A 177 1.37 -22.14 -35.55
CA THR A 177 1.85 -21.86 -36.91
C THR A 177 3.27 -21.30 -36.87
N ARG A 178 4.03 -21.52 -37.96
CA ARG A 178 5.39 -20.96 -38.14
C ARG A 178 5.40 -19.65 -38.92
N GLY A 179 4.27 -19.30 -39.53
CA GLY A 179 3.98 -18.09 -40.29
C GLY A 179 2.51 -17.77 -40.17
#